data_AF-A0A328AAP3-F1
#
_entry.id   AF-A0A328AAP3-F1
#
_cell.length_a   1.000
_cell.length_b   1.000
_cell.length_c   1.000
_cell.angle_alpha   90.00
_cell.angle_beta   90.00
_cell.angle_gamma   90.00
#
_symmetry.space_group_name_H-M   'P 1'
#
loop_
_entity.id
_entity.type
_entity.pdbx_description
1 polymer ?
#
loop_
_entity_poly.entity_id
_entity_poly.type
_entity_poly.pdbx_seq_one_letter_code
_entity_poly.pdbx_strand_id
1 'polypeptide(L)'
;MPAARRRYNSGPMRLHLPVLLLAVLLAGPAAAAADAGADDGFRNTMDEVFGPGAWRQTSGYRTPAQEDALRRQGAGTVPAGRRSAHSAGDRRRPGAYDAVVPGMSQREAAARLRRAGKPFPRVLAEGAHGAQGAHLHIELAAGRRAGPALCDGYRGDPVRMRVVDGRRNPLIACEERWRAERRATAAPSEISGGILD
;
A
#
# COMPACT_ATOMS: atom_id res chain seq x y z
N MET A 1 21.15 59.29 -23.19
CA MET A 1 22.24 58.87 -24.09
C MET A 1 21.99 57.44 -24.54
N PRO A 2 21.84 57.17 -25.85
CA PRO A 2 21.52 55.85 -26.38
C PRO A 2 22.80 55.08 -26.80
N ALA A 3 22.92 53.82 -26.40
CA ALA A 3 23.86 52.86 -26.97
C ALA A 3 23.39 51.45 -26.60
N ALA A 4 23.60 50.39 -27.36
CA ALA A 4 23.82 50.20 -28.79
C ALA A 4 23.50 48.70 -28.98
N ARG A 5 22.88 48.36 -30.11
CA ARG A 5 22.51 46.99 -30.45
C ARG A 5 23.76 46.13 -30.64
N ARG A 6 23.73 44.86 -30.19
CA ARG A 6 24.30 43.74 -30.94
C ARG A 6 23.41 42.52 -30.82
N ARG A 7 22.71 42.24 -31.92
CA ARG A 7 22.11 40.94 -32.20
C ARG A 7 23.24 40.02 -32.65
N TYR A 8 23.36 38.83 -32.07
CA TYR A 8 24.01 37.72 -32.73
C TYR A 8 22.95 36.68 -33.07
N ASN A 9 22.84 36.44 -34.37
CA ASN A 9 21.99 35.47 -35.01
C ASN A 9 22.95 34.37 -35.50
N SER A 10 22.93 33.21 -34.87
CA SER A 10 23.61 32.00 -35.37
C SER A 10 22.58 30.89 -35.36
N GLY A 11 22.24 30.45 -36.57
CA GLY A 11 21.09 29.61 -36.88
C GLY A 11 21.20 28.14 -36.41
N PRO A 12 20.21 27.34 -36.79
CA PRO A 12 19.97 26.03 -36.22
C PRO A 12 20.85 24.95 -36.86
N MET A 13 21.68 24.28 -36.05
CA MET A 13 22.28 23.00 -36.44
C MET A 13 21.22 21.91 -36.25
N ARG A 14 20.43 21.66 -37.31
CA ARG A 14 19.57 20.49 -37.44
C ARG A 14 20.45 19.29 -37.79
N LEU A 15 20.83 18.50 -36.78
CA LEU A 15 21.30 17.14 -37.01
C LEU A 15 20.09 16.25 -37.31
N HIS A 16 19.92 15.94 -38.60
CA HIS A 16 19.05 14.87 -39.05
C HIS A 16 19.68 13.52 -38.69
N LEU A 17 19.29 12.96 -37.55
CA LEU A 17 19.49 11.54 -37.27
C LEU A 17 18.47 10.73 -38.09
N PRO A 18 18.90 9.71 -38.85
CA PRO A 18 17.99 8.77 -39.47
C PRO A 18 17.26 7.98 -38.37
N VAL A 19 15.93 8.13 -38.37
CA VAL A 19 15.00 7.32 -37.59
C VAL A 19 15.03 5.90 -38.15
N LEU A 20 15.83 5.02 -37.53
CA LEU A 20 15.70 3.58 -37.73
C LEU A 20 14.68 3.07 -36.72
N LEU A 21 13.42 3.04 -37.13
CA LEU A 21 12.32 2.50 -36.35
C LEU A 21 12.38 0.96 -36.42
N LEU A 22 13.18 0.34 -35.55
CA LEU A 22 13.16 -1.11 -35.35
C LEU A 22 12.04 -1.46 -34.37
N ALA A 23 10.85 -1.75 -34.89
CA ALA A 23 9.73 -2.25 -34.11
C ALA A 23 9.96 -3.73 -33.77
N VAL A 24 10.74 -4.00 -32.72
CA VAL A 24 10.78 -5.33 -32.10
C VAL A 24 9.57 -5.44 -31.17
N LEU A 25 8.53 -6.15 -31.63
CA LEU A 25 7.43 -6.64 -30.80
C LEU A 25 7.95 -7.74 -29.87
N LEU A 26 8.53 -7.35 -28.74
CA LEU A 26 8.69 -8.21 -27.58
C LEU A 26 7.44 -8.07 -26.71
N ALA A 27 6.48 -8.97 -26.93
CA ALA A 27 5.45 -9.28 -25.96
C ALA A 27 6.12 -10.03 -24.78
N GLY A 28 6.78 -9.27 -23.91
CA GLY A 28 7.29 -9.71 -22.61
C GLY A 28 6.33 -9.33 -21.48
N PRO A 29 6.40 -9.99 -20.31
CA PRO A 29 5.27 -10.22 -19.43
C PRO A 29 4.75 -8.93 -18.77
N ALA A 30 3.57 -8.48 -19.19
CA ALA A 30 2.84 -7.35 -18.60
C ALA A 30 2.22 -7.65 -17.21
N ALA A 31 2.83 -8.55 -16.42
CA ALA A 31 2.34 -8.95 -15.10
C ALA A 31 3.15 -8.35 -13.93
N ALA A 32 4.33 -7.77 -14.17
CA ALA A 32 5.20 -7.24 -13.12
C ALA A 32 4.98 -5.74 -12.81
N ALA A 33 4.39 -4.96 -13.72
CA ALA A 33 4.24 -3.51 -13.56
C ALA A 33 3.06 -3.09 -12.65
N ALA A 34 2.09 -3.97 -12.41
CA ALA A 34 0.97 -3.67 -11.52
C ALA A 34 1.40 -3.65 -10.04
N ASP A 35 2.51 -4.32 -9.67
CA ASP A 35 2.90 -4.58 -8.27
C ASP A 35 3.58 -3.39 -7.57
N ALA A 36 4.22 -2.48 -8.30
CA ALA A 36 4.79 -1.23 -7.75
C ALA A 36 3.74 -0.10 -7.58
N GLY A 37 2.65 -0.15 -8.37
CA GLY A 37 1.77 1.00 -8.54
C GLY A 37 0.89 1.41 -7.34
N ALA A 38 0.73 0.56 -6.32
CA ALA A 38 -0.11 0.90 -5.17
C ALA A 38 0.61 1.85 -4.19
N ASP A 39 1.87 1.55 -3.86
CA ASP A 39 2.70 2.41 -3.02
C ASP A 39 3.03 3.71 -3.75
N ASP A 40 3.37 3.61 -5.04
CA ASP A 40 3.61 4.76 -5.91
C ASP A 40 2.38 5.68 -6.01
N GLY A 41 1.17 5.11 -6.15
CA GLY A 41 -0.06 5.88 -6.23
C GLY A 41 -0.39 6.65 -4.94
N PHE A 42 -0.16 6.04 -3.78
CA PHE A 42 -0.31 6.71 -2.49
C PHE A 42 0.69 7.87 -2.34
N ARG A 43 1.98 7.61 -2.56
CA ARG A 43 3.04 8.61 -2.41
C ARG A 43 2.86 9.78 -3.36
N ASN A 44 2.59 9.51 -4.64
CA ASN A 44 2.33 10.54 -5.65
C ASN A 44 1.14 11.42 -5.27
N THR A 45 0.06 10.82 -4.75
CA THR A 45 -1.11 11.58 -4.30
C THR A 45 -0.78 12.48 -3.11
N MET A 46 -0.01 11.97 -2.14
CA MET A 46 0.39 12.75 -0.98
C MET A 46 1.34 13.90 -1.36
N ASP A 47 2.29 13.65 -2.27
CA ASP A 47 3.19 14.67 -2.83
C ASP A 47 2.42 15.74 -3.62
N GLU A 48 1.39 15.36 -4.39
CA GLU A 48 0.54 16.31 -5.10
C GLU A 48 -0.26 17.21 -4.14
N VAL A 49 -0.80 16.64 -3.05
CA VAL A 49 -1.67 17.38 -2.14
C VAL A 49 -0.90 18.25 -1.17
N PHE A 50 0.21 17.76 -0.63
CA PHE A 50 0.98 18.44 0.42
C PHE A 50 2.29 19.05 -0.07
N GLY A 51 2.81 18.56 -1.20
CA GLY A 51 4.14 18.89 -1.71
C GLY A 51 5.16 17.80 -1.37
N PRO A 52 6.16 17.57 -2.25
CA PRO A 52 7.22 16.60 -1.98
C PRO A 52 8.01 16.99 -0.73
N GLY A 53 8.19 16.03 0.18
CA GLY A 53 8.91 16.24 1.44
C GLY A 53 8.12 16.99 2.53
N ALA A 54 6.89 17.43 2.25
CA ALA A 54 6.04 18.13 3.22
C ALA A 54 5.24 17.18 4.14
N TRP A 55 5.41 15.87 3.97
CA TRP A 55 4.72 14.83 4.73
C TRP A 55 5.64 13.63 4.93
N ARG A 56 5.30 12.77 5.89
CA ARG A 56 6.05 11.55 6.19
C ARG A 56 5.11 10.40 6.48
N GLN A 57 5.31 9.27 5.78
CA GLN A 57 4.67 8.01 6.13
C GLN A 57 5.23 7.49 7.46
N THR A 58 4.36 7.17 8.41
CA THR A 58 4.72 6.57 9.71
C THR A 58 4.37 5.09 9.77
N SER A 59 3.42 4.62 8.93
CA SER A 59 3.08 3.20 8.85
C SER A 59 2.50 2.80 7.51
N GLY A 60 2.48 1.49 7.26
CA GLY A 60 1.93 0.84 6.06
C GLY A 60 1.37 -0.52 6.46
N TYR A 61 1.75 -1.60 5.76
CA TYR A 61 1.27 -2.93 6.11
C TYR A 61 1.72 -3.37 7.50
N ARG A 62 0.79 -3.96 8.26
CA ARG A 62 1.06 -4.60 9.56
C ARG A 62 0.49 -6.01 9.58
N THR A 63 1.27 -6.95 10.10
CA THR A 63 0.80 -8.32 10.32
C THR A 63 -0.29 -8.35 11.40
N PRO A 64 -1.18 -9.35 11.39
CA PRO A 64 -2.18 -9.52 12.45
C PRO A 64 -1.57 -9.54 13.86
N ALA A 65 -0.41 -10.20 14.01
CA ALA A 65 0.30 -10.28 15.29
C ALA A 65 0.79 -8.90 15.79
N GLN A 66 1.23 -8.02 14.89
CA GLN A 66 1.61 -6.64 15.24
C GLN A 66 0.41 -5.82 15.66
N GLU A 67 -0.72 -5.95 14.95
CA GLU A 67 -1.97 -5.29 15.34
C GLU A 67 -2.48 -5.79 16.70
N ASP A 68 -2.42 -7.09 16.97
CA ASP A 68 -2.78 -7.64 18.28
C ASP A 68 -1.86 -7.14 19.39
N ALA A 69 -0.57 -6.96 19.11
CA ALA A 69 0.36 -6.35 20.05
C ALA A 69 -0.02 -4.88 20.34
N LEU A 70 -0.37 -4.10 19.32
CA LEU A 70 -0.84 -2.72 19.48
C LEU A 70 -2.15 -2.66 20.28
N ARG A 71 -3.10 -3.57 20.04
CA ARG A 71 -4.33 -3.68 20.84
C ARG A 71 -4.03 -3.95 22.31
N ARG A 72 -3.10 -4.87 22.60
CA ARG A 72 -2.64 -5.15 23.98
C ARG A 72 -1.99 -3.93 24.65
N GLN A 73 -1.42 -3.01 23.87
CA GLN A 73 -0.84 -1.75 24.35
C GLN A 73 -1.88 -0.61 24.49
N GLY A 74 -3.16 -0.87 24.22
CA GLY A 74 -4.22 0.14 24.32
C GLY A 74 -4.38 1.02 23.08
N ALA A 75 -3.78 0.66 21.94
CA ALA A 75 -4.09 1.30 20.66
C ALA A 75 -5.50 0.86 20.22
N GLY A 76 -6.51 1.62 20.65
CA GLY A 76 -7.94 1.29 20.54
C GLY A 76 -8.57 1.54 19.17
N THR A 77 -7.82 1.57 18.07
CA THR A 77 -8.33 1.99 16.76
C THR A 77 -9.08 0.90 16.00
N VAL A 78 -9.01 -0.36 16.44
CA VAL A 78 -9.74 -1.47 15.80
C VAL A 78 -10.61 -2.23 16.81
N PRO A 79 -11.94 -2.19 16.68
CA PRO A 79 -12.85 -2.98 17.51
C PRO A 79 -12.47 -4.46 17.54
N ALA A 80 -12.67 -5.12 18.69
CA ALA A 80 -12.49 -6.56 18.81
C ALA A 80 -13.29 -7.29 17.72
N GLY A 81 -12.69 -8.32 17.12
CA GLY A 81 -13.28 -9.07 16.01
C GLY A 81 -13.19 -8.40 14.63
N ARG A 82 -12.67 -7.16 14.51
CA ARG A 82 -12.42 -6.54 13.21
C ARG A 82 -10.96 -6.66 12.80
N ARG A 83 -10.73 -6.95 11.52
CA ARG A 83 -9.42 -6.88 10.90
C ARG A 83 -9.05 -5.40 10.67
N SER A 84 -7.81 -5.06 11.01
CA SER A 84 -7.24 -3.74 10.72
C SER A 84 -7.06 -3.55 9.22
N ALA A 85 -7.30 -2.34 8.71
CA ALA A 85 -7.02 -2.01 7.31
C ALA A 85 -5.52 -2.11 6.99
N HIS A 86 -4.63 -1.88 7.96
CA HIS A 86 -3.19 -2.15 7.80
C HIS A 86 -2.86 -3.63 7.58
N SER A 87 -3.71 -4.53 8.05
CA SER A 87 -3.59 -5.98 7.83
C SER A 87 -4.36 -6.48 6.62
N ALA A 88 -4.98 -5.59 5.84
CA ALA A 88 -5.51 -5.91 4.53
C ALA A 88 -4.38 -5.77 3.49
N GLY A 89 -4.35 -6.69 2.51
CA GLY A 89 -3.29 -6.76 1.51
C GLY A 89 -1.99 -7.40 2.00
N ASP A 90 -0.85 -6.88 1.55
CA ASP A 90 0.50 -7.36 1.90
C ASP A 90 1.50 -6.20 2.03
N ARG A 91 2.78 -6.51 2.31
CA ARG A 91 3.84 -5.50 2.49
C ARG A 91 4.02 -4.55 1.31
N ARG A 92 3.76 -5.00 0.07
CA ARG A 92 3.91 -4.22 -1.16
C ARG A 92 2.62 -3.49 -1.52
N ARG A 93 1.48 -4.00 -1.05
CA ARG A 93 0.16 -3.38 -1.24
C ARG A 93 -0.61 -3.32 0.08
N PRO A 94 -0.25 -2.40 0.99
CA PRO A 94 -0.99 -2.17 2.22
C PRO A 94 -2.42 -1.72 1.94
N GLY A 95 -3.38 -2.18 2.74
CA GLY A 95 -4.74 -1.68 2.70
C GLY A 95 -4.93 -0.32 3.39
N ALA A 96 -3.96 0.11 4.20
CA ALA A 96 -3.94 1.43 4.80
C ALA A 96 -2.51 1.93 5.07
N TYR A 97 -2.40 3.24 5.17
CA TYR A 97 -1.18 3.98 5.48
C TYR A 97 -1.43 4.97 6.61
N ASP A 98 -0.40 5.17 7.43
CA ASP A 98 -0.38 6.26 8.40
C ASP A 98 0.62 7.32 7.94
N ALA A 99 0.26 8.59 8.08
CA ALA A 99 1.10 9.71 7.68
C ALA A 99 0.98 10.91 8.62
N VAL A 100 2.03 11.72 8.69
CA VAL A 100 2.05 13.01 9.38
C VAL A 100 2.44 14.11 8.42
N VAL A 101 1.87 15.31 8.62
CA VAL A 101 2.19 16.53 7.86
C VAL A 101 2.73 17.55 8.85
N PRO A 102 4.06 17.74 8.94
CA PRO A 102 4.66 18.68 9.89
C PRO A 102 4.07 20.09 9.75
N GLY A 103 3.78 20.74 10.89
CA GLY A 103 3.21 22.08 10.91
C GLY A 103 1.71 22.16 10.58
N MET A 104 1.02 21.03 10.40
CA MET A 104 -0.42 20.97 10.12
C MET A 104 -1.11 20.02 11.10
N SER A 105 -2.30 20.40 11.58
CA SER A 105 -3.09 19.47 12.39
C SER A 105 -3.61 18.31 11.55
N GLN A 106 -3.82 17.14 12.17
CA GLN A 106 -4.35 15.96 11.47
C GLN A 106 -5.74 16.24 10.88
N ARG A 107 -6.54 17.06 11.57
CA ARG A 107 -7.88 17.44 11.10
C ARG A 107 -7.81 18.27 9.81
N GLU A 108 -6.92 19.26 9.77
CA GLU A 108 -6.71 20.09 8.57
C GLU A 108 -6.12 19.29 7.42
N ALA A 109 -5.14 18.42 7.71
CA ALA A 109 -4.53 17.59 6.69
C ALA A 109 -5.55 16.59 6.09
N ALA A 110 -6.40 15.97 6.93
CA ALA A 110 -7.49 15.12 6.48
C ALA A 110 -8.51 15.91 5.64
N ALA A 111 -8.88 17.12 6.05
CA ALA A 111 -9.79 17.98 5.28
C ALA A 111 -9.20 18.38 3.92
N ARG A 112 -7.91 18.72 3.86
CA ARG A 112 -7.20 19.03 2.62
C ARG A 112 -7.17 17.83 1.68
N LEU A 113 -6.84 16.63 2.19
CA LEU A 113 -6.81 15.41 1.41
C LEU A 113 -8.19 15.04 0.84
N ARG A 114 -9.26 15.19 1.64
CA ARG A 114 -10.65 14.96 1.17
C ARG A 114 -11.07 15.98 0.11
N ARG A 115 -10.71 17.26 0.27
CA ARG A 115 -11.01 18.32 -0.74
C ARG A 115 -10.28 18.10 -2.06
N ALA A 116 -9.12 17.44 -2.06
CA ALA A 116 -8.41 17.10 -3.28
C ALA A 116 -9.14 16.05 -4.14
N GLY A 117 -10.23 15.44 -3.66
CA GLY A 117 -11.08 14.53 -4.45
C GLY A 117 -10.40 13.21 -4.84
N LYS A 118 -9.38 12.80 -4.10
CA LYS A 118 -8.58 11.60 -4.39
C LYS A 118 -9.31 10.32 -3.95
N PRO A 119 -9.03 9.15 -4.57
CA PRO A 119 -9.81 7.93 -4.38
C PRO A 119 -9.46 7.19 -3.08
N PHE A 120 -9.36 7.92 -1.97
CA PHE A 120 -9.21 7.33 -0.64
C PHE A 120 -10.61 7.08 -0.06
N PRO A 121 -11.08 5.82 0.04
CA PRO A 121 -12.40 5.51 0.60
C PRO A 121 -12.57 6.01 2.03
N ARG A 122 -11.46 6.13 2.78
CA ARG A 122 -11.48 6.65 4.13
C ARG A 122 -10.19 7.39 4.45
N VAL A 123 -10.35 8.55 5.06
CA VAL A 123 -9.27 9.35 5.64
C VAL A 123 -9.73 9.75 7.02
N LEU A 124 -8.98 9.43 8.06
CA LEU A 124 -9.28 9.77 9.45
C LEU A 124 -8.14 10.61 10.04
N ALA A 125 -8.52 11.57 10.88
CA ALA A 125 -7.57 12.30 11.72
C ALA A 125 -7.55 11.57 13.06
N GLU A 126 -6.52 10.77 13.29
CA GLU A 126 -6.40 10.00 14.52
C GLU A 126 -5.61 10.78 15.58
N GLY A 127 -6.08 10.69 16.82
CA GLY A 127 -5.40 11.24 17.97
C GLY A 127 -4.11 10.48 18.26
N ALA A 128 -3.39 10.90 19.31
CA ALA A 128 -2.22 10.17 19.74
C ALA A 128 -2.61 8.80 20.30
N HIS A 129 -2.03 7.73 19.75
CA HIS A 129 -2.19 6.36 20.23
C HIS A 129 -0.84 5.77 20.64
N GLY A 130 -0.62 5.64 21.95
CA GLY A 130 0.66 5.18 22.50
C GLY A 130 1.84 6.00 21.98
N ALA A 131 2.90 5.31 21.55
CA ALA A 131 4.12 5.94 21.02
C ALA A 131 3.99 6.44 19.56
N GLN A 132 2.88 6.16 18.87
CA GLN A 132 2.72 6.49 17.44
C GLN A 132 2.43 7.99 17.21
N GLY A 133 2.04 8.72 18.25
CA GLY A 133 1.64 10.12 18.14
C GLY A 133 0.39 10.30 17.27
N ALA A 134 -0.06 11.55 17.11
CA ALA A 134 -1.24 11.86 16.31
C ALA A 134 -0.89 11.85 14.81
N HIS A 135 -1.69 11.19 14.00
CA HIS A 135 -1.42 10.97 12.58
C HIS A 135 -2.71 10.89 11.73
N LEU A 136 -2.54 10.91 10.42
CA LEU A 136 -3.59 10.59 9.45
C LEU A 136 -3.61 9.09 9.23
N HIS A 137 -4.79 8.48 9.31
CA HIS A 137 -5.03 7.11 8.85
C HIS A 137 -5.76 7.15 7.50
N ILE A 138 -5.20 6.52 6.47
CA ILE A 138 -5.68 6.58 5.09
C ILE A 138 -5.87 5.17 4.56
N GLU A 139 -7.13 4.78 4.32
CA GLU A 139 -7.47 3.48 3.74
C GLU A 139 -7.44 3.55 2.20
N LEU A 140 -6.94 2.50 1.53
CA LEU A 140 -6.93 2.37 0.08
C LEU A 140 -8.02 1.43 -0.43
N ALA A 141 -8.63 1.76 -1.57
CA ALA A 141 -9.64 0.89 -2.20
C ALA A 141 -9.07 -0.48 -2.61
N ALA A 142 -7.82 -0.53 -3.06
CA ALA A 142 -7.16 -1.76 -3.53
C ALA A 142 -6.87 -2.79 -2.42
N GLY A 143 -6.86 -2.37 -1.14
CA GLY A 143 -6.75 -3.27 0.01
C GLY A 143 -8.00 -4.11 0.24
N ARG A 144 -9.15 -3.73 -0.35
CA ARG A 144 -10.41 -4.47 -0.28
C ARG A 144 -10.55 -5.54 -1.35
N ARG A 145 -9.46 -6.08 -1.92
CA ARG A 145 -9.60 -7.36 -2.64
C ARG A 145 -10.16 -8.36 -1.65
N ALA A 146 -11.40 -8.79 -1.93
CA ALA A 146 -12.13 -9.78 -1.17
C ALA A 146 -11.23 -11.00 -0.95
N GLY A 147 -10.62 -11.10 0.24
CA GLY A 147 -10.39 -12.42 0.79
C GLY A 147 -11.76 -13.11 0.82
N PRO A 148 -11.84 -14.43 0.57
CA PRO A 148 -13.12 -15.11 0.60
C PRO A 148 -13.82 -14.75 1.91
N ALA A 149 -15.08 -14.30 1.80
CA ALA A 149 -15.93 -13.80 2.86
C ALA A 149 -16.33 -14.88 3.89
N LEU A 150 -15.39 -15.75 4.27
CA LEU A 150 -15.61 -16.96 5.05
C LEU A 150 -15.28 -16.81 6.54
N CYS A 151 -14.81 -15.63 6.99
CA CYS A 151 -14.56 -15.38 8.42
C CYS A 151 -15.44 -14.30 9.04
N ASP A 152 -16.31 -13.65 8.27
CA ASP A 152 -17.12 -12.50 8.73
C ASP A 152 -18.33 -12.89 9.61
N GLY A 153 -18.29 -14.10 10.19
CA GLY A 153 -19.41 -14.68 10.96
C GLY A 153 -19.13 -15.05 12.41
N TYR A 154 -17.90 -14.92 12.93
CA TYR A 154 -17.62 -15.33 14.32
C TYR A 154 -17.92 -14.19 15.32
N ARG A 155 -19.21 -14.04 15.68
CA ARG A 155 -19.64 -13.40 16.93
C ARG A 155 -19.53 -14.42 18.06
N GLY A 156 -18.40 -14.48 18.73
CA GLY A 156 -18.22 -15.28 19.95
C GLY A 156 -17.34 -14.54 20.96
N ASP A 157 -17.81 -14.49 22.20
CA ASP A 157 -17.21 -13.82 23.36
C ASP A 157 -15.71 -14.13 23.56
N PRO A 158 -14.85 -13.15 23.89
CA PRO A 158 -13.44 -13.37 24.12
C PRO A 158 -13.16 -13.69 25.60
N VAL A 159 -13.82 -14.70 26.18
CA VAL A 159 -13.43 -15.16 27.52
C VAL A 159 -13.44 -16.69 27.59
N ARG A 160 -12.24 -17.26 27.70
CA ARG A 160 -11.89 -18.67 27.92
C ARG A 160 -12.28 -19.64 26.80
N MET A 161 -11.31 -20.00 25.95
CA MET A 161 -11.29 -21.32 25.32
C MET A 161 -10.02 -22.06 25.70
N ARG A 162 -10.15 -22.90 26.74
CA ARG A 162 -9.43 -24.19 26.75
C ARG A 162 -9.93 -24.99 25.55
N VAL A 163 -9.07 -25.85 25.02
CA VAL A 163 -9.43 -26.89 24.05
C VAL A 163 -10.65 -27.65 24.58
N VAL A 164 -11.80 -27.49 23.91
CA VAL A 164 -12.98 -28.32 24.14
C VAL A 164 -13.21 -29.08 22.82
N ASP A 165 -13.31 -30.40 22.93
CA ASP A 165 -13.71 -31.37 21.89
C ASP A 165 -12.77 -31.63 20.71
N GLY A 166 -11.46 -31.40 20.83
CA GLY A 166 -10.48 -31.92 19.87
C GLY A 166 -10.60 -31.38 18.43
N ARG A 167 -11.43 -30.36 18.19
CA ARG A 167 -11.55 -29.68 16.90
C ARG A 167 -10.58 -28.50 16.86
N ARG A 168 -9.74 -28.47 15.81
CA ARG A 168 -8.74 -27.40 15.59
C ARG A 168 -9.42 -26.02 15.58
N ASN A 169 -8.74 -25.05 16.17
CA ASN A 169 -9.15 -23.65 16.18
C ASN A 169 -9.43 -23.19 14.73
N PRO A 170 -10.63 -22.68 14.41
CA PRO A 170 -11.01 -22.28 13.06
C PRO A 170 -10.12 -21.16 12.49
N LEU A 171 -9.49 -20.34 13.34
CA LEU A 171 -8.51 -19.34 12.90
C LEU A 171 -7.20 -19.98 12.43
N ILE A 172 -6.74 -21.04 13.09
CA ILE A 172 -5.56 -21.81 12.65
C ILE A 172 -5.88 -22.53 11.34
N ALA A 173 -7.06 -23.13 11.22
CA ALA A 173 -7.49 -23.80 9.99
C ALA A 173 -7.59 -22.82 8.80
N CYS A 174 -8.05 -21.59 9.04
CA CYS A 174 -8.11 -20.55 8.02
C CYS A 174 -6.69 -20.08 7.60
N GLU A 175 -5.78 -19.93 8.55
CA GLU A 175 -4.39 -19.55 8.25
C GLU A 175 -3.64 -20.67 7.52
N GLU A 176 -3.84 -21.93 7.92
CA GLU A 176 -3.27 -23.11 7.26
C GLU A 176 -3.77 -23.24 5.81
N ARG A 177 -5.07 -23.04 5.57
CA ARG A 177 -5.65 -23.05 4.21
C ARG A 177 -5.07 -21.94 3.34
N TRP A 178 -4.99 -20.71 3.86
CA TRP A 178 -4.41 -19.59 3.12
C TRP A 178 -2.93 -19.82 2.78
N ARG A 179 -2.14 -20.40 3.73
CA ARG A 179 -0.74 -20.78 3.48
C ARG A 179 -0.63 -21.91 2.44
N ALA A 180 -1.57 -22.84 2.41
CA ALA A 180 -1.59 -23.92 1.42
C ALA A 180 -1.89 -23.38 0.01
N GLU A 181 -2.87 -22.49 -0.14
CA GLU A 181 -3.20 -21.83 -1.41
C GLU A 181 -2.01 -21.02 -1.95
N ARG A 182 -1.29 -20.28 -1.10
CA ARG A 182 -0.08 -19.55 -1.51
C ARG A 182 1.05 -20.45 -1.98
N ARG A 183 1.21 -21.63 -1.37
CA ARG A 183 2.18 -22.64 -1.86
C ARG A 183 1.76 -23.22 -3.21
N ALA A 184 0.48 -23.47 -3.41
CA ALA A 184 -0.04 -24.01 -4.67
C ALA A 184 0.14 -23.01 -5.84
N THR A 185 0.02 -21.70 -5.59
CA THR A 185 0.25 -20.67 -6.62
C THR A 185 1.71 -20.32 -6.86
N ALA A 186 2.63 -20.74 -5.99
CA ALA A 186 4.06 -20.58 -6.16
C ALA A 186 4.65 -21.84 -6.85
N ALA A 187 4.30 -22.07 -8.11
CA ALA A 187 4.93 -23.14 -8.88
C ALA A 187 6.42 -22.80 -9.12
N PRO A 188 7.34 -23.75 -8.92
CA PRO A 188 8.73 -23.57 -9.32
C PRO A 188 8.81 -23.51 -10.85
N SER A 189 9.39 -22.44 -11.39
CA SER A 189 9.80 -22.40 -12.79
C SER A 189 10.88 -23.46 -13.01
N GLU A 190 10.50 -24.62 -13.56
CA GLU A 190 11.46 -25.64 -13.99
C GLU A 190 12.36 -25.04 -15.08
N ILE A 191 13.62 -24.80 -14.73
CA ILE A 191 14.69 -24.57 -15.68
C ILE A 191 15.04 -25.95 -16.24
N SER A 192 14.49 -26.31 -17.41
CA SER A 192 14.98 -27.43 -18.21
C SER A 192 16.35 -27.07 -18.78
N GLY A 193 17.39 -27.28 -17.97
CA GLY A 193 18.78 -27.31 -18.43
C GLY A 193 19.08 -28.69 -19.02
N GLY A 194 18.89 -28.83 -20.33
CA GLY A 194 19.33 -30.01 -21.07
C GLY A 194 20.85 -30.15 -21.03
N ILE A 195 21.31 -31.31 -20.55
CA ILE A 195 22.66 -31.80 -20.79
C ILE A 195 22.59 -32.49 -22.16
N LEU A 196 23.37 -31.99 -23.12
CA LEU A 196 23.75 -32.74 -24.32
C LEU A 196 25.24 -33.07 -24.19
N ASP A 197 25.56 -34.31 -24.56
CA ASP A 197 26.86 -34.99 -24.49
C ASP A 197 28.04 -34.24 -25.15
#